data_AF-S4XVX3-F1
#
_entry.id   AF-S4XVX3-F1
#
_cell.length_a   1.000
_cell.length_b   1.000
_cell.length_c   1.000
_cell.angle_alpha   90.00
_cell.angle_beta   90.00
_cell.angle_gamma   90.00
#
_symmetry.space_group_name_H-M   'P 1'
#
loop_
_entity.id
_entity.type
_entity.pdbx_description
1 polymer ?
#
loop_
_entity_poly.entity_id
_entity_poly.type
_entity_poly.pdbx_seq_one_letter_code
_entity_poly.pdbx_strand_id
1 'polypeptide(L)'
;MAALFAPARSPMSFMMPGGGRRGLGYTARVLRRLLAWLGRAPAPRAPASPDLDGIAGPPEPEPPGPDDVVVMPIEDAIDLHTFAPRDVASVVEEYLHEAQRRGFREVRVIHGRGKGVQRRVVRGVLARHPAVEGFRDAPASRGGWGATVVWLKPAGSDAAP
;
A
#
# COMPACT_ATOMS: atom_id res chain seq x y z
N MET A 1 20.41 -14.06 -43.79
CA MET A 1 20.40 -13.71 -42.35
C MET A 1 19.71 -12.37 -42.19
N ALA A 2 18.72 -12.30 -41.32
CA ALA A 2 17.83 -11.17 -41.10
C ALA A 2 18.43 -10.15 -40.12
N ALA A 3 18.11 -8.87 -40.32
CA ALA A 3 17.70 -7.94 -39.26
C ALA A 3 17.11 -6.68 -39.91
N LEU A 4 15.79 -6.59 -39.89
CA LEU A 4 14.99 -5.43 -40.29
C LEU A 4 15.03 -4.39 -39.17
N PHE A 5 15.42 -3.15 -39.49
CA PHE A 5 15.21 -1.97 -38.64
C PHE A 5 13.90 -1.31 -39.08
N ALA A 6 12.92 -1.21 -38.18
CA ALA A 6 11.68 -0.44 -38.38
C ALA A 6 11.75 0.88 -37.60
N PRO A 7 11.23 2.01 -38.14
CA PRO A 7 11.31 3.31 -37.50
C PRO A 7 10.20 3.55 -36.47
N ALA A 8 10.52 4.42 -35.50
CA ALA A 8 9.65 4.89 -34.43
C ALA A 8 8.37 5.55 -34.93
N ARG A 9 7.23 5.30 -34.27
CA ARG A 9 5.96 6.00 -34.48
C ARG A 9 5.67 6.94 -33.31
N SER A 10 5.32 8.18 -33.64
CA SER A 10 4.88 9.26 -32.75
C SER A 10 3.58 8.93 -32.01
N PRO A 11 3.33 9.48 -30.81
CA PRO A 11 2.06 9.29 -30.12
C PRO A 11 0.95 10.15 -30.77
N MET A 12 -0.14 9.48 -31.13
CA MET A 12 -1.39 10.10 -31.56
C MET A 12 -2.08 10.72 -30.35
N SER A 13 -2.40 12.01 -30.44
CA SER A 13 -3.26 12.71 -29.49
C SER A 13 -4.71 12.29 -29.74
N PHE A 14 -5.44 11.89 -28.70
CA PHE A 14 -6.88 11.67 -28.80
C PHE A 14 -7.64 12.53 -27.80
N MET A 15 -8.54 13.33 -28.36
CA MET A 15 -9.44 14.29 -27.75
C MET A 15 -10.74 13.58 -27.35
N MET A 16 -11.20 13.75 -26.11
CA MET A 16 -12.46 13.18 -25.61
C MET A 16 -13.58 14.25 -25.60
N PRO A 17 -14.80 13.96 -26.11
CA PRO A 17 -15.98 14.78 -25.82
C PRO A 17 -16.62 14.34 -24.49
N GLY A 18 -17.19 15.31 -23.78
CA GLY A 18 -17.55 15.18 -22.37
C GLY A 18 -18.93 14.62 -22.06
N GLY A 19 -19.18 14.45 -20.75
CA GLY A 19 -20.51 14.21 -20.19
C GLY A 19 -20.49 13.51 -18.84
N GLY A 20 -20.81 14.25 -17.76
CA GLY A 20 -21.35 13.67 -16.52
C GLY A 20 -20.39 13.52 -15.34
N ARG A 21 -20.05 14.62 -14.68
CA ARG A 21 -19.36 14.59 -13.37
C ARG A 21 -20.33 14.10 -12.29
N ARG A 22 -20.18 12.86 -11.84
CA ARG A 22 -20.64 12.40 -10.53
C ARG A 22 -19.57 11.53 -9.89
N GLY A 23 -19.22 11.88 -8.66
CA GLY A 23 -18.38 11.08 -7.76
C GLY A 23 -16.91 11.46 -7.83
N LEU A 24 -16.44 12.25 -6.84
CA LEU A 24 -15.08 12.27 -6.31
C LEU A 24 -15.01 13.33 -5.22
N GLY A 25 -15.62 13.01 -4.08
CA GLY A 25 -15.48 13.77 -2.84
C GLY A 25 -14.24 13.32 -2.06
N TYR A 26 -13.07 13.81 -2.51
CA TYR A 26 -11.83 14.19 -1.80
C TYR A 26 -11.36 13.41 -0.53
N THR A 27 -10.06 13.09 -0.37
CA THR A 27 -8.96 14.06 -0.37
C THR A 27 -7.61 13.53 -0.91
N ALA A 28 -7.23 14.10 -2.06
CA ALA A 28 -5.93 14.46 -2.64
C ALA A 28 -4.52 14.25 -1.97
N ARG A 29 -4.29 13.51 -0.87
CA ARG A 29 -2.93 13.40 -0.27
C ARG A 29 -2.20 12.06 -0.40
N VAL A 30 -2.90 10.93 -0.41
CA VAL A 30 -2.26 9.60 -0.47
C VAL A 30 -1.82 9.25 -1.90
N LEU A 31 -2.67 9.58 -2.88
CA LEU A 31 -2.51 9.08 -4.26
C LEU A 31 -1.43 9.79 -5.10
N ARG A 32 -0.92 10.98 -4.72
CA ARG A 32 0.14 11.66 -5.48
C ARG A 32 1.52 10.99 -5.35
N ARG A 33 1.71 10.12 -4.36
CA ARG A 33 3.03 9.54 -4.02
C ARG A 33 3.34 8.21 -4.69
N LEU A 34 2.32 7.53 -5.20
CA LEU A 34 2.50 6.29 -5.93
C LEU A 34 3.20 6.50 -7.29
N LEU A 35 2.93 7.63 -7.95
CA LEU A 35 3.41 7.91 -9.31
C LEU A 35 4.84 8.48 -9.35
N ALA A 36 5.34 9.08 -8.26
CA ALA A 36 6.69 9.67 -8.22
C ALA A 36 7.81 8.63 -8.06
N TRP A 37 7.51 7.45 -7.51
CA TRP A 37 8.50 6.38 -7.25
C TRP A 37 8.78 5.48 -8.47
N LEU A 38 7.84 5.33 -9.41
CA LEU A 38 8.05 4.49 -10.59
C LEU A 38 9.10 5.03 -11.59
N GLY A 39 9.70 6.20 -11.34
CA GLY A 39 10.60 6.89 -12.28
C GLY A 39 12.11 6.87 -11.97
N ARG A 40 12.57 6.52 -10.76
CA ARG A 40 14.01 6.50 -10.43
C ARG A 40 14.35 5.53 -9.29
N ALA A 41 15.02 4.42 -9.59
CA ALA A 41 15.69 3.60 -8.59
C ALA A 41 17.07 4.20 -8.24
N PRO A 42 17.47 4.33 -6.96
CA PRO A 42 18.84 4.62 -6.61
C PRO A 42 19.73 3.36 -6.69
N ALA A 43 20.98 3.56 -7.12
CA ALA A 43 22.01 2.54 -7.30
C ALA A 43 22.51 1.92 -5.97
N PRO A 44 23.12 0.71 -5.98
CA PRO A 44 23.60 0.06 -4.75
C PRO A 44 24.78 0.80 -4.12
N ARG A 45 24.82 0.82 -2.79
CA ARG A 45 25.81 1.55 -1.97
C ARG A 45 27.05 0.69 -1.71
N ALA A 46 28.23 1.27 -1.90
CA ALA A 46 29.54 0.66 -1.67
C ALA A 46 29.81 0.39 -0.17
N PRO A 47 30.73 -0.55 0.18
CA PRO A 47 30.98 -0.93 1.58
C PRO A 47 31.67 0.17 2.40
N ALA A 48 31.43 0.12 3.71
CA ALA A 48 31.86 1.11 4.71
C ALA A 48 33.39 1.18 4.85
N SER A 49 33.90 2.40 5.03
CA SER A 49 35.28 2.74 5.41
C SER A 49 35.38 2.90 6.94
N PRO A 50 36.59 2.81 7.53
CA PRO A 50 36.77 2.39 8.92
C PRO A 50 36.59 3.50 9.96
N ASP A 51 36.53 3.03 11.20
CA ASP A 51 36.16 3.70 12.44
C ASP A 51 36.89 5.03 12.69
N LEU A 52 36.11 6.07 12.96
CA LEU A 52 36.57 7.37 13.46
C LEU A 52 35.82 7.68 14.76
N ASP A 53 36.39 7.24 15.88
CA ASP A 53 36.01 7.68 17.23
C ASP A 53 36.27 9.20 17.34
N GLY A 54 35.24 10.02 17.11
CA GLY A 54 35.34 11.47 17.33
C GLY A 54 34.50 12.35 16.40
N ILE A 55 33.85 11.79 15.39
CA ILE A 55 32.81 12.50 14.65
C ILE A 55 31.50 12.07 15.28
N ALA A 56 30.71 13.00 15.84
CA ALA A 56 29.31 12.72 16.11
C ALA A 56 28.75 12.10 14.82
N GLY A 57 28.20 10.88 14.92
CA GLY A 57 27.65 10.19 13.75
C GLY A 57 26.75 11.16 12.98
N PRO A 58 26.57 10.99 11.66
CA PRO A 58 25.63 11.83 10.91
C PRO A 58 24.35 11.92 11.73
N PRO A 59 23.78 13.13 11.94
CA PRO A 59 22.65 13.31 12.82
C PRO A 59 21.63 12.25 12.46
N GLU A 60 21.18 11.48 13.47
CA GLU A 60 20.11 10.53 13.24
C GLU A 60 18.98 11.30 12.53
N PRO A 61 18.39 10.72 11.46
CA PRO A 61 17.38 11.44 10.72
C PRO A 61 16.28 11.86 11.70
N GLU A 62 16.04 13.17 11.78
CA GLU A 62 14.99 13.75 12.60
C GLU A 62 13.69 12.97 12.34
N PRO A 63 12.94 12.57 13.38
CA PRO A 63 11.70 11.86 13.19
C PRO A 63 10.78 12.70 12.30
N PRO A 64 9.97 12.05 11.43
CA PRO A 64 9.06 12.77 10.56
C PRO A 64 8.16 13.68 11.39
N GLY A 65 8.07 14.94 10.98
CA GLY A 65 7.14 15.92 11.54
C GLY A 65 5.68 15.46 11.38
N PRO A 66 4.74 16.10 12.09
CA PRO A 66 3.33 15.70 12.10
C PRO A 66 2.67 15.71 10.71
N ASP A 67 3.21 16.47 9.77
CA ASP A 67 2.75 16.56 8.38
C ASP A 67 3.66 15.82 7.37
N ASP A 68 4.74 15.22 7.85
CA ASP A 68 5.64 14.44 7.01
C ASP A 68 4.98 13.12 6.64
N VAL A 69 5.25 12.69 5.43
CA VAL A 69 4.62 11.50 4.90
C VAL A 69 5.63 10.37 4.87
N VAL A 70 5.27 9.34 5.61
CA VAL A 70 6.04 8.11 5.77
C VAL A 70 5.68 7.15 4.63
N VAL A 71 6.70 6.63 3.94
CA VAL A 71 6.54 5.58 2.93
C VAL A 71 6.65 4.23 3.64
N MET A 72 5.53 3.50 3.68
CA MET A 72 5.52 2.14 4.25
C MET A 72 5.66 1.11 3.13
N PRO A 73 6.57 0.13 3.23
CA PRO A 73 6.57 -1.01 2.33
C PRO A 73 5.26 -1.79 2.48
N ILE A 74 4.67 -2.21 1.36
CA ILE A 74 3.50 -3.10 1.38
C ILE A 74 4.00 -4.53 1.43
N GLU A 75 3.78 -5.17 2.56
CA GLU A 75 4.12 -6.56 2.86
C GLU A 75 2.84 -7.41 2.97
N ASP A 76 3.00 -8.70 3.26
CA ASP A 76 1.89 -9.65 3.47
C ASP A 76 1.16 -9.44 4.82
N ALA A 77 1.60 -8.47 5.63
CA ALA A 77 0.93 -8.07 6.85
C ALA A 77 0.99 -6.56 7.10
N ILE A 78 0.00 -6.06 7.84
CA ILE A 78 -0.02 -4.70 8.39
C ILE A 78 -0.37 -4.73 9.87
N ASP A 79 0.40 -4.02 10.69
CA ASP A 79 0.13 -3.80 12.11
C ASP A 79 -0.56 -2.45 12.32
N LEU A 80 -1.77 -2.48 12.88
CA LEU A 80 -2.60 -1.30 13.09
C LEU A 80 -2.34 -0.61 14.44
N HIS A 81 -1.50 -1.16 15.32
CA HIS A 81 -1.18 -0.51 16.61
C HIS A 81 -0.42 0.82 16.45
N THR A 82 0.22 1.03 15.31
CA THR A 82 0.96 2.27 14.99
C THR A 82 0.06 3.39 14.45
N PHE A 83 -1.21 3.10 14.17
CA PHE A 83 -2.15 4.05 13.57
C PHE A 83 -3.15 4.57 14.59
N ALA A 84 -3.56 5.83 14.44
CA ALA A 84 -4.63 6.36 15.26
C ALA A 84 -5.97 5.66 14.93
N PRO A 85 -6.84 5.39 15.91
CA PRO A 85 -8.08 4.63 15.69
C PRO A 85 -9.00 5.19 14.59
N ARG A 86 -9.01 6.51 14.41
CA ARG A 86 -9.80 7.21 13.38
C ARG A 86 -9.33 6.90 11.95
N ASP A 87 -8.05 6.55 11.78
CA ASP A 87 -7.42 6.34 10.48
C ASP A 87 -7.42 4.86 10.05
N VAL A 88 -7.74 3.94 10.98
CA VAL A 88 -7.71 2.49 10.73
C VAL A 88 -8.53 2.08 9.51
N ALA A 89 -9.73 2.65 9.34
CA ALA A 89 -10.60 2.27 8.22
C ALA A 89 -9.97 2.60 6.86
N SER A 90 -9.48 3.82 6.68
CA SER A 90 -8.88 4.28 5.43
C SER A 90 -7.53 3.60 5.17
N VAL A 91 -6.73 3.38 6.21
CA VAL A 91 -5.46 2.63 6.09
C VAL A 91 -5.71 1.21 5.59
N VAL A 92 -6.72 0.53 6.12
CA VAL A 92 -7.05 -0.84 5.69
C VAL A 92 -7.56 -0.86 4.25
N GLU A 93 -8.41 0.08 3.86
CA GLU A 93 -8.89 0.18 2.47
C GLU A 93 -7.72 0.34 1.48
N GLU A 94 -6.83 1.29 1.72
CA GLU A 94 -5.69 1.55 0.84
C GLU A 94 -4.70 0.36 0.84
N TYR A 95 -4.42 -0.22 2.00
CA TYR A 95 -3.55 -1.39 2.12
C TYR A 95 -4.06 -2.56 1.28
N LEU A 96 -5.36 -2.86 1.30
CA LEU A 96 -5.94 -3.97 0.56
C LEU A 96 -5.85 -3.75 -0.96
N HIS A 97 -6.10 -2.53 -1.42
CA HIS A 97 -5.96 -2.16 -2.82
C HIS A 97 -4.50 -2.31 -3.29
N GLU A 98 -3.54 -1.76 -2.53
CA GLU A 98 -2.12 -1.87 -2.88
C GLU A 98 -1.58 -3.30 -2.78
N ALA A 99 -2.03 -4.07 -1.79
CA ALA A 99 -1.68 -5.47 -1.65
C ALA A 99 -2.18 -6.28 -2.85
N GLN A 100 -3.43 -6.08 -3.27
CA GLN A 100 -3.98 -6.73 -4.45
C GLN A 100 -3.19 -6.36 -5.71
N ARG A 101 -2.90 -5.07 -5.91
CA ARG A 101 -2.12 -4.58 -7.07
C ARG A 101 -0.72 -5.16 -7.14
N ARG A 102 -0.11 -5.48 -6.00
CA ARG A 102 1.19 -6.16 -5.90
C ARG A 102 1.10 -7.68 -6.04
N GLY A 103 -0.09 -8.23 -6.22
CA GLY A 103 -0.31 -9.65 -6.46
C GLY A 103 -0.40 -10.52 -5.19
N PHE A 104 -0.51 -9.90 -4.00
CA PHE A 104 -0.78 -10.68 -2.80
C PHE A 104 -2.14 -11.39 -2.92
N ARG A 105 -2.16 -12.69 -2.62
CA ARG A 105 -3.37 -13.51 -2.59
C ARG A 105 -3.92 -13.67 -1.16
N GLU A 106 -3.03 -13.55 -0.17
CA GLU A 106 -3.34 -13.60 1.25
C GLU A 106 -2.56 -12.50 1.95
N VAL A 107 -3.22 -11.78 2.85
CA VAL A 107 -2.59 -10.81 3.75
C VAL A 107 -3.13 -10.96 5.17
N ARG A 108 -2.42 -10.37 6.14
CA ARG A 108 -2.83 -10.37 7.55
C ARG A 108 -2.94 -8.96 8.10
N VAL A 109 -4.11 -8.63 8.63
CA VAL A 109 -4.38 -7.35 9.30
C VAL A 109 -4.35 -7.57 10.81
N ILE A 110 -3.33 -7.04 11.48
CA ILE A 110 -3.11 -7.18 12.92
C ILE A 110 -3.72 -5.97 13.62
N HIS A 111 -4.77 -6.19 14.41
CA HIS A 111 -5.54 -5.13 15.08
C HIS A 111 -5.58 -5.26 16.62
N GLY A 112 -4.82 -6.23 17.15
CA GLY A 112 -4.73 -6.50 18.57
C GLY A 112 -5.93 -7.21 19.17
N ARG A 113 -5.74 -7.65 20.42
CA ARG A 113 -6.70 -8.39 21.27
C ARG A 113 -7.43 -7.48 22.27
N GLY A 114 -7.58 -6.20 21.98
CA GLY A 114 -8.26 -5.27 22.90
C GLY A 114 -9.75 -5.61 23.08
N LYS A 115 -10.58 -4.62 23.42
CA LYS A 115 -12.05 -4.77 23.53
C LYS A 115 -12.77 -5.08 22.20
N GLY A 116 -12.03 -5.37 21.12
CA GLY A 116 -12.58 -5.72 19.80
C GLY A 116 -13.03 -4.54 18.93
N VAL A 117 -12.74 -3.29 19.32
CA VAL A 117 -13.13 -2.08 18.55
C VAL A 117 -12.48 -2.08 17.17
N GLN A 118 -11.14 -2.15 17.09
CA GLN A 118 -10.44 -2.19 15.81
C GLN A 118 -10.83 -3.42 14.98
N ARG A 119 -10.97 -4.59 15.60
CA ARG A 119 -11.45 -5.80 14.92
C ARG A 119 -12.80 -5.56 14.22
N ARG A 120 -13.74 -4.88 14.88
CA ARG A 120 -15.06 -4.57 14.28
C ARG A 120 -14.91 -3.62 13.10
N VAL A 121 -14.09 -2.58 13.21
CA VAL A 121 -13.81 -1.64 12.10
C VAL A 121 -13.19 -2.38 10.91
N VAL A 122 -12.13 -3.15 11.14
CA VAL A 122 -11.44 -3.95 10.12
C VAL A 122 -12.43 -4.88 9.41
N ARG A 123 -13.17 -5.70 10.15
CA ARG A 123 -14.14 -6.63 9.55
C ARG A 123 -15.25 -5.92 8.79
N GLY A 124 -15.65 -4.71 9.22
CA GLY A 124 -16.59 -3.87 8.50
C GLY A 124 -16.05 -3.37 7.17
N VAL A 125 -14.77 -3.02 7.09
CA VAL A 125 -14.08 -2.68 5.83
C VAL A 125 -14.00 -3.91 4.92
N LEU A 126 -13.53 -5.04 5.46
CA LEU A 126 -13.34 -6.27 4.69
C LEU A 126 -14.63 -6.79 4.05
N ALA A 127 -15.76 -6.69 4.76
CA ALA A 127 -17.06 -7.15 4.27
C ALA A 127 -17.57 -6.40 3.03
N ARG A 128 -17.09 -5.18 2.78
CA ARG A 128 -17.54 -4.33 1.66
C ARG A 128 -16.47 -4.10 0.59
N HIS A 129 -15.23 -4.51 0.84
CA HIS A 129 -14.11 -4.16 -0.02
C HIS A 129 -14.07 -5.05 -1.28
N PRO A 130 -14.06 -4.48 -2.51
CA PRO A 130 -14.21 -5.25 -3.74
C PRO A 130 -13.06 -6.23 -4.01
N ALA A 131 -11.85 -5.90 -3.55
CA ALA A 131 -10.67 -6.76 -3.64
C ALA A 131 -10.71 -7.99 -2.73
N VAL A 132 -11.61 -8.05 -1.75
CA VAL A 132 -11.65 -9.15 -0.76
C VAL A 132 -12.47 -10.31 -1.31
N GLU A 133 -11.88 -11.50 -1.30
CA GLU A 133 -12.53 -12.77 -1.64
C GLU A 133 -13.15 -13.41 -0.39
N GLY A 134 -12.48 -13.31 0.76
CA GLY A 134 -12.97 -13.78 2.04
C GLY A 134 -12.03 -13.41 3.19
N PHE A 135 -12.46 -13.62 4.43
CA PHE A 135 -11.62 -13.36 5.60
C PHE A 135 -12.05 -14.17 6.83
N ARG A 136 -11.09 -14.44 7.71
CA ARG A 136 -11.32 -15.10 9.02
C ARG A 136 -10.37 -14.56 10.08
N ASP A 137 -10.69 -14.82 11.35
CA ASP A 137 -9.68 -14.65 12.40
C ASP A 137 -8.46 -15.53 12.09
N ALA A 138 -7.26 -15.02 12.36
CA ALA A 138 -6.04 -15.76 12.11
C ALA A 138 -5.97 -17.03 12.99
N PRO A 139 -5.23 -18.07 12.57
CA PRO A 139 -4.95 -19.20 13.46
C PRO A 139 -4.17 -18.71 14.69
N ALA A 140 -4.21 -19.47 15.79
CA ALA A 140 -3.55 -19.12 17.04
C ALA A 140 -2.05 -18.80 16.85
N SER A 141 -1.35 -19.57 16.01
CA SER A 141 0.07 -19.36 15.65
C SER A 141 0.35 -18.06 14.91
N ARG A 142 -0.67 -17.41 14.35
CA ARG A 142 -0.56 -16.16 13.57
C ARG A 142 -1.29 -14.98 14.20
N GLY A 143 -1.66 -15.07 15.48
CA GLY A 143 -2.25 -13.98 16.26
C GLY A 143 -3.69 -14.24 16.72
N GLY A 144 -4.30 -15.36 16.34
CA GLY A 144 -5.65 -15.71 16.76
C GLY A 144 -6.67 -14.62 16.41
N TRP A 145 -7.61 -14.38 17.32
CA TRP A 145 -8.59 -13.30 17.21
C TRP A 145 -7.99 -11.88 17.27
N GLY A 146 -6.68 -11.73 17.50
CA GLY A 146 -5.97 -10.44 17.44
C GLY A 146 -5.55 -10.02 16.03
N ALA A 147 -5.73 -10.90 15.04
CA ALA A 147 -5.46 -10.61 13.65
C ALA A 147 -6.52 -11.24 12.74
N THR A 148 -6.70 -10.67 11.55
CA THR A 148 -7.59 -11.20 10.51
C THR A 148 -6.74 -11.62 9.31
N VAL A 149 -6.90 -12.87 8.87
CA VAL A 149 -6.38 -13.33 7.57
C VAL A 149 -7.40 -12.98 6.50
N VAL A 150 -6.93 -12.37 5.42
CA VAL A 150 -7.74 -11.88 4.31
C VAL A 150 -7.24 -12.52 3.04
N TRP A 151 -8.14 -13.14 2.28
CA TRP A 151 -7.88 -13.59 0.92
C TRP A 151 -8.34 -12.52 -0.06
N LEU A 152 -7.45 -12.15 -0.97
CA LEU A 152 -7.68 -11.14 -2.00
C LEU A 152 -8.03 -11.81 -3.31
N LYS A 153 -8.74 -11.13 -4.20
CA LYS A 153 -8.96 -11.53 -5.59
C LYS A 153 -7.74 -11.16 -6.47
N PRO A 154 -7.54 -11.77 -7.65
CA PRO A 154 -6.35 -11.49 -8.45
C PRO A 154 -6.30 -10.02 -8.89
N ALA A 155 -5.11 -9.46 -9.13
CA ALA A 155 -5.02 -8.13 -9.72
C ALA A 155 -5.77 -8.10 -11.07
N GLY A 156 -6.57 -7.06 -11.32
CA GLY A 156 -7.39 -6.96 -12.53
C GLY A 156 -8.73 -7.70 -12.48
N SER A 157 -9.05 -8.41 -11.39
CA SER A 157 -10.39 -8.95 -11.17
C SER A 157 -11.42 -7.88 -10.77
N ASP A 158 -11.00 -6.61 -10.67
CA ASP A 158 -11.88 -5.46 -10.48
C ASP A 158 -12.66 -5.10 -11.76
N ALA A 159 -12.43 -5.88 -12.83
CA ALA A 159 -13.40 -6.01 -13.90
C ALA A 159 -14.66 -6.74 -13.37
N ALA A 160 -15.61 -5.94 -12.89
CA ALA A 160 -16.99 -6.38 -12.70
C ALA A 160 -17.83 -5.95 -13.93
N PRO A 161 -18.97 -6.63 -14.15
CA PRO A 161 -19.52 -7.08 -15.44
C PRO A 161 -20.25 -6.02 -16.28
#